data_AF-A0A9X4JVY9-F1
#
_entry.id   AF-A0A9X4JVY9-F1
#
_cell.length_a   1.000
_cell.length_b   1.000
_cell.length_c   1.000
_cell.angle_alpha   90.00
_cell.angle_beta   90.00
_cell.angle_gamma   90.00
#
_symmetry.space_group_name_H-M   'P 1'
#
loop_
_entity.id
_entity.type
_entity.pdbx_description
1 polymer ?
#
loop_
_entity_poly.entity_id
_entity_poly.type
_entity_poly.pdbx_seq_one_letter_code
_entity_poly.pdbx_strand_id
1 'polypeptide(L)'
;MNLQKPAFENKQHGPGGGIPLLKSLWEKFDLSLLFLQTGIVKHSGISGWLMSFAYICGLIAQKPSVNQNADFTSDSPILKVLLKGESISQSAFSRFFRNPLSGSSLR
;
A
#
# COMPACT_ATOMS: atom_id res chain seq x y z
N MET A 1 25.46 6.94 1.51
CA MET A 1 24.35 7.84 1.18
C MET A 1 23.27 7.62 2.23
N ASN A 2 23.20 8.47 3.26
CA ASN A 2 22.20 8.34 4.32
C ASN A 2 20.87 8.91 3.81
N LEU A 3 19.88 8.05 3.57
CA LEU A 3 18.52 8.48 3.25
C LEU A 3 17.94 9.15 4.49
N GLN A 4 18.01 10.49 4.54
CA GLN A 4 17.38 11.26 5.59
C GLN A 4 15.87 10.94 5.63
N LYS A 5 15.32 10.82 6.84
CA LYS A 5 13.89 10.56 7.04
C LYS A 5 13.12 11.73 6.41
N PRO A 6 12.21 11.48 5.46
CA PRO A 6 11.52 12.55 4.75
C PRO A 6 10.72 13.40 5.73
N ALA A 7 10.98 14.70 5.75
CA ALA A 7 10.24 15.69 6.52
C ALA A 7 9.02 16.11 5.70
N PHE A 8 7.87 15.48 5.98
CA PHE A 8 6.61 15.87 5.33
C PHE A 8 6.05 17.12 6.00
N GLU A 9 5.68 18.10 5.19
CA GLU A 9 5.01 19.32 5.63
C GLU A 9 3.67 18.93 6.30
N ASN A 10 3.50 19.31 7.58
CA ASN A 10 2.36 18.89 8.39
C ASN A 10 1.13 19.75 8.07
N LYS A 11 0.65 19.66 6.84
CA LYS A 11 -0.59 20.26 6.38
C LYS A 11 -1.75 19.38 6.86
N GLN A 12 -2.74 19.97 7.53
CA GLN A 12 -4.00 19.32 7.87
C GLN A 12 -4.76 18.98 6.57
N HIS A 13 -4.39 17.86 5.95
CA HIS A 13 -5.17 17.29 4.86
C HIS A 13 -6.36 16.56 5.47
N GLY A 14 -7.56 16.75 4.90
CA GLY A 14 -8.73 15.97 5.28
C GLY A 14 -8.47 14.46 5.14
N PRO A 15 -9.19 13.60 5.89
CA PRO A 15 -8.96 12.16 5.88
C PRO A 15 -8.99 11.62 4.44
N GLY A 16 -7.82 11.26 3.91
CA GLY A 16 -7.66 10.71 2.56
C GLY A 16 -7.41 11.70 1.42
N GLY A 17 -7.30 13.02 1.67
CA GLY A 17 -7.16 14.03 0.61
C GLY A 17 -5.90 13.88 -0.27
N GLY A 18 -4.82 13.30 0.26
CA GLY A 18 -3.60 13.02 -0.51
C GLY A 18 -3.66 11.73 -1.33
N ILE A 19 -4.56 10.80 -1.02
CA ILE A 19 -4.60 9.46 -1.64
C ILE A 19 -4.96 9.52 -3.14
N PRO A 20 -5.91 10.36 -3.61
CA PRO A 20 -6.14 10.54 -5.04
C PRO A 20 -4.90 11.02 -5.79
N LEU A 21 -4.16 11.99 -5.24
CA LEU A 21 -2.93 12.51 -5.84
C LEU A 21 -1.85 11.43 -5.90
N LEU A 22 -1.68 10.69 -4.80
CA LEU A 22 -0.78 9.54 -4.74
C LEU A 22 -1.14 8.50 -5.78
N LYS A 23 -2.43 8.19 -5.97
CA LYS A 23 -2.88 7.29 -7.03
C LYS A 23 -2.53 7.84 -8.40
N SER A 24 -2.84 9.10 -8.69
CA SER A 24 -2.51 9.71 -9.99
C SER A 24 -1.02 9.67 -10.30
N LEU A 25 -0.16 9.93 -9.30
CA LEU A 25 1.30 9.78 -9.45
C LEU A 25 1.70 8.32 -9.68
N TRP A 26 1.10 7.39 -8.95
CA TRP A 26 1.35 5.96 -9.09
C TRP A 26 1.04 5.44 -10.50
N GLU A 27 -0.09 5.85 -11.06
CA GLU A 27 -0.48 5.52 -12.44
C GLU A 27 0.43 6.23 -13.46
N LYS A 28 0.77 7.50 -13.23
CA LYS A 28 1.63 8.29 -14.14
C LYS A 28 3.00 7.65 -14.34
N PHE A 29 3.55 7.02 -13.32
CA PHE A 29 4.86 6.37 -13.37
C PHE A 29 4.76 4.86 -13.63
N ASP A 30 3.57 4.35 -13.98
CA ASP A 30 3.32 2.94 -14.24
C ASP A 30 3.87 2.00 -13.14
N LEU A 31 3.83 2.46 -11.88
CA LEU A 31 4.43 1.69 -10.78
C LEU A 31 3.75 0.33 -10.62
N SER A 32 2.45 0.24 -10.94
CA SER A 32 1.71 -1.02 -11.01
C SER A 32 2.35 -2.04 -11.97
N LEU A 33 2.89 -1.60 -13.10
CA LEU A 33 3.60 -2.46 -14.05
C LEU A 33 4.97 -2.89 -13.50
N LEU A 34 5.68 -2.03 -12.79
CA LEU A 34 6.94 -2.41 -12.13
C LEU A 34 6.72 -3.53 -11.10
N PHE A 35 5.64 -3.45 -10.31
CA PHE A 35 5.26 -4.51 -9.37
C PHE A 35 4.88 -5.82 -10.08
N LEU A 36 4.24 -5.73 -11.25
CA LEU A 36 3.92 -6.90 -12.07
C LEU A 36 5.18 -7.55 -12.66
N GLN A 37 6.11 -6.74 -13.17
CA GLN A 37 7.35 -7.18 -13.82
C GLN A 37 8.38 -7.74 -12.83
N THR A 38 8.39 -7.26 -11.59
CA THR A 38 9.27 -7.74 -10.52
C THR A 38 8.83 -9.07 -9.91
N GLY A 39 7.75 -9.68 -10.42
CA GLY A 39 7.22 -10.93 -9.90
C GLY A 39 6.57 -10.81 -8.53
N ILE A 40 6.16 -9.60 -8.11
CA ILE A 40 5.44 -9.38 -6.86
C ILE A 40 3.97 -9.75 -7.10
N VAL A 41 3.64 -11.00 -6.79
CA VAL A 41 2.34 -11.62 -7.08
C VAL A 41 1.28 -11.18 -6.07
N LYS A 42 0.00 -11.39 -6.42
CA LYS A 42 -1.16 -11.25 -5.55
C LYS A 42 -0.94 -11.98 -4.21
N HIS A 43 -1.33 -11.36 -3.10
CA HIS A 43 -1.37 -12.01 -1.79
C HIS A 43 -2.79 -11.88 -1.22
N SER A 44 -3.40 -13.01 -0.86
CA SER A 44 -4.79 -13.05 -0.35
C SER A 44 -5.83 -12.41 -1.30
N GLY A 45 -5.68 -12.59 -2.62
CA GLY A 45 -6.61 -12.04 -3.62
C GLY A 45 -6.26 -10.62 -4.11
N ILE A 46 -5.53 -9.85 -3.31
CA ILE A 46 -5.17 -8.45 -3.58
C ILE A 46 -3.85 -8.41 -4.38
N SER A 47 -3.76 -7.55 -5.41
CA SER A 47 -2.54 -7.40 -6.19
C SER A 47 -1.37 -6.86 -5.35
N GLY A 48 -0.15 -7.31 -5.66
CA GLY A 48 1.03 -6.86 -4.94
C GLY A 48 1.23 -5.34 -5.00
N TRP A 49 0.88 -4.72 -6.13
CA TRP A 49 0.92 -3.26 -6.23
C TRP A 49 -0.11 -2.58 -5.32
N LEU A 50 -1.33 -3.14 -5.17
CA LEU A 50 -2.35 -2.60 -4.26
C LEU A 50 -1.91 -2.73 -2.80
N MET A 51 -1.29 -3.85 -2.43
CA MET A 51 -0.67 -4.04 -1.11
C MET A 51 0.38 -2.97 -0.83
N SER A 52 1.30 -2.73 -1.77
CA SER A 52 2.34 -1.71 -1.65
C SER A 52 1.76 -0.29 -1.58
N PHE A 53 0.80 0.01 -2.46
CA PHE A 53 0.13 1.31 -2.51
C PHE A 53 -0.58 1.62 -1.19
N ALA A 54 -1.37 0.67 -0.69
CA ALA A 54 -2.08 0.78 0.58
C ALA A 54 -1.14 0.99 1.76
N TYR A 55 -0.03 0.23 1.79
CA TYR A 55 0.99 0.39 2.82
C TYR A 55 1.62 1.78 2.82
N ILE A 56 2.00 2.30 1.64
CA ILE A 56 2.56 3.65 1.48
C ILE A 56 1.56 4.73 1.92
N CYS A 57 0.27 4.56 1.60
CA CYS A 57 -0.77 5.46 2.08
C CYS A 57 -0.81 5.52 3.61
N GLY A 58 -0.72 4.37 4.29
CA GLY A 58 -0.66 4.33 5.75
C GLY A 58 0.61 4.98 6.33
N LEU A 59 1.77 4.79 5.69
CA LEU A 59 3.02 5.46 6.12
C LEU A 59 2.90 6.99 6.05
N ILE A 60 2.32 7.51 4.95
CA ILE A 60 2.09 8.95 4.78
C ILE A 60 1.07 9.47 5.79
N ALA A 61 0.05 8.67 6.11
CA ALA A 61 -0.92 8.96 7.16
C ALA A 61 -0.38 8.76 8.60
N GLN A 62 0.94 8.61 8.76
CA GLN A 62 1.60 8.40 10.05
C GLN A 62 1.06 7.18 10.82
N LYS A 63 0.81 6.08 10.10
CA LYS A 63 0.46 4.76 10.66
C LYS A 63 1.67 3.83 10.55
N PRO A 64 2.65 3.94 11.48
CA PRO A 64 3.96 3.29 11.35
C PRO A 64 3.93 1.78 11.55
N SER A 65 2.91 1.23 12.23
CA SER A 65 2.80 -0.21 12.44
C SER A 65 1.89 -0.88 11.40
N VAL A 66 2.18 -2.14 11.11
CA VAL A 66 1.38 -2.95 10.18
C VAL A 66 -0.07 -3.07 10.64
N ASN A 67 -0.30 -3.14 11.95
CA ASN A 67 -1.65 -3.18 12.52
C ASN A 67 -2.41 -1.88 12.27
N GLN A 68 -1.80 -0.73 12.59
CA GLN A 68 -2.41 0.57 12.35
C GLN A 68 -2.67 0.85 10.86
N ASN A 69 -1.87 0.26 9.96
CA ASN A 69 -2.06 0.36 8.53
C ASN A 69 -3.23 -0.51 8.02
N ALA A 70 -3.40 -1.71 8.60
CA ALA A 70 -4.57 -2.58 8.36
C ALA A 70 -5.88 -1.90 8.82
N ASP A 71 -5.86 -1.26 9.98
CA ASP A 71 -6.99 -0.48 10.49
C ASP A 71 -7.28 0.71 9.56
N PHE A 72 -6.24 1.48 9.18
CA PHE A 72 -6.38 2.63 8.29
C PHE A 72 -6.91 2.29 6.89
N THR A 73 -6.45 1.18 6.30
CA THR A 73 -6.98 0.70 5.02
C THR A 73 -8.46 0.32 5.12
N SER A 74 -8.87 -0.19 6.28
CA SER A 74 -10.26 -0.53 6.59
C SER A 74 -11.10 0.68 6.98
N ASP A 75 -10.52 1.82 7.31
CA ASP A 75 -11.25 3.04 7.66
C ASP A 75 -11.31 4.05 6.50
N SER A 76 -10.32 4.04 5.62
CA SER A 76 -10.21 4.98 4.50
C SER A 76 -11.21 4.64 3.38
N PRO A 77 -12.21 5.49 3.10
CA PRO A 77 -13.24 5.22 2.10
C PRO A 77 -12.66 5.01 0.70
N ILE A 78 -11.61 5.75 0.35
CA ILE A 78 -10.97 5.65 -0.96
C ILE A 78 -10.15 4.36 -1.10
N LEU A 79 -9.50 3.91 -0.03
CA LEU A 79 -8.78 2.63 -0.06
C LEU A 79 -9.77 1.46 -0.15
N LYS A 80 -10.92 1.55 0.54
CA LYS A 80 -12.02 0.58 0.35
C LYS A 80 -12.47 0.49 -1.11
N VAL A 81 -12.69 1.63 -1.77
CA VAL A 81 -13.08 1.64 -3.19
C VAL A 81 -11.99 1.00 -4.07
N LEU A 82 -10.72 1.35 -3.84
CA LEU A 82 -9.59 0.80 -4.60
C LEU A 82 -9.39 -0.70 -4.40
N LEU A 83 -9.61 -1.17 -3.17
CA LEU A 83 -9.56 -2.58 -2.80
C LEU A 83 -10.87 -3.31 -3.11
N LYS A 84 -11.84 -2.67 -3.79
CA LYS A 84 -13.15 -3.25 -4.12
C LYS A 84 -13.92 -3.79 -2.90
N GLY A 85 -13.75 -3.15 -1.76
CA GLY A 85 -14.36 -3.55 -0.49
C GLY A 85 -13.59 -4.62 0.28
N GLU A 86 -12.49 -5.15 -0.26
CA GLU A 86 -11.61 -6.06 0.48
C GLU A 86 -10.78 -5.31 1.54
N SER A 87 -10.60 -5.92 2.71
CA SER A 87 -9.75 -5.39 3.78
C SER A 87 -8.41 -6.12 3.81
N ILE A 88 -7.31 -5.37 3.93
CA ILE A 88 -5.99 -5.96 4.11
C ILE A 88 -5.77 -6.23 5.60
N SER A 89 -5.63 -7.50 5.99
CA SER A 89 -5.31 -7.84 7.38
C SER A 89 -3.86 -7.52 7.72
N GLN A 90 -3.58 -7.30 9.02
CA GLN A 90 -2.22 -7.15 9.53
C GLN A 90 -1.32 -8.34 9.12
N SER A 91 -1.85 -9.55 9.20
CA SER A 91 -1.12 -10.77 8.82
C SER A 91 -0.78 -10.81 7.32
N ALA A 92 -1.67 -10.32 6.45
CA ALA A 92 -1.46 -10.25 5.02
C ALA A 92 -0.35 -9.25 4.69
N PHE A 93 -0.35 -8.07 5.32
CA PHE A 93 0.74 -7.11 5.18
C PHE A 93 2.07 -7.67 5.69
N SER A 94 2.10 -8.28 6.88
CA SER A 94 3.34 -8.85 7.43
C SER A 94 3.91 -9.95 6.55
N ARG A 95 3.07 -10.82 5.97
CA ARG A 95 3.52 -11.86 5.03
C ARG A 95 4.04 -11.26 3.73
N PHE A 96 3.32 -10.29 3.18
CA PHE A 96 3.70 -9.61 1.95
C PHE A 96 5.07 -8.95 2.06
N PHE A 97 5.34 -8.21 3.14
CA PHE A 97 6.64 -7.55 3.31
C PHE A 97 7.76 -8.47 3.83
N ARG A 98 7.42 -9.64 4.40
CA ARG A 98 8.43 -10.64 4.79
C ARG A 98 8.93 -11.44 3.60
N ASN A 99 8.03 -11.85 2.70
CA ASN A 99 8.36 -12.64 1.51
C ASN A 99 7.49 -12.20 0.31
N PRO A 100 7.82 -11.06 -0.32
CA PRO A 100 7.01 -10.49 -1.41
C PRO A 100 6.94 -11.37 -2.67
N LEU A 101 7.82 -12.37 -2.78
CA LEU A 101 7.92 -13.30 -3.91
C LEU A 101 7.32 -14.69 -3.63
N SER A 102 6.85 -14.98 -2.41
CA SER A 102 6.44 -16.34 -2.01
C SER A 102 5.07 -16.81 -2.56
N GLY A 103 4.48 -16.08 -3.50
CA GLY A 103 3.25 -16.48 -4.19
C GLY A 103 3.43 -17.61 -5.21
N SER A 104 4.66 -18.09 -5.46
CA SER A 104 4.95 -19.24 -6.31
C SER A 104 4.68 -20.56 -5.58
N SER A 105 3.41 -20.97 -5.52
CA SER A 105 3.15 -22.40 -5.63
C SER A 105 3.52 -22.77 -7.07
N LEU A 106 4.68 -23.40 -7.25
CA LEU A 106 5.04 -24.12 -8.47
C LEU A 106 3.85 -24.99 -8.90
N ARG A 107 3.21 -24.60 -10.00
CA ARG A 107 2.47 -25.48 -10.91
C ARG A 107 2.79 -25.04 -12.32
#